data_AF-A0A9P8MD75-F1
#
_entry.id   AF-A0A9P8MD75-F1
#
_cell.length_a   1.000
_cell.length_b   1.000
_cell.length_c   1.000
_cell.angle_alpha   90.00
_cell.angle_beta   90.00
_cell.angle_gamma   90.00
#
_symmetry.space_group_name_H-M   'P 1'
#
loop_
_entity.id
_entity.type
_entity.pdbx_description
1 polymer ?
#
loop_
_entity_poly.entity_id
_entity_poly.type
_entity_poly.pdbx_seq_one_letter_code
_entity_poly.pdbx_strand_id
1 'polypeptide(L)'
;MNYTHEDYTVALICARSTDFTASTAMLDEKHPRLPVKFQCLYTLGQIGPHNVVIASLPHGTTHPWEVDYLLHNFPSIRFGLMVGVGGGAPATPSDDPNKDIRLGDVVVSHSEGNHGGVLRYGTGEMTQRCFFYKPPAILTTAVSELRSRTETVRSAISRHISDMLESRPSANPKFRYQGHEHDRLFEADYEHKEGDKDCIKCDEERLVHRKLRDTEHPVIHYGVIGSVGEDMRHSATREKLRQEHGILCFETVADGLMLNFPCLFIRGICDYFNTHKIEGWERYAAATAAAYAKELLQIIPADQVACAEKALGIMKQKQQRKERDDILDLIMSSPTYEDQHKDILKQRHPETGQWFLESSEFTEWLWGDCQSLYCPGIPGAGKTVLASIAIEHLRDQPLARRRRPVAFIYCNSQMQEEQSVRELLCMNLHQLLSQCASIPVSVKAILESSMIFGEQPSISRIIEAILKVIVERGGSYLVIDGLDQCSSLVRETLLTYACVLKDGFQKTQRYAFQQTRETWNAAWLAIYRLCVKYVRDDADLWKEV
;
A
#
# COMPACT_ATOMS: atom_id res chain seq x y z
N MET A 1 32.72 2.48 -12.83
CA MET A 1 32.42 1.16 -12.24
C MET A 1 31.25 0.53 -12.99
N ASN A 2 31.00 -0.78 -12.88
CA ASN A 2 29.76 -1.38 -13.40
C ASN A 2 28.71 -1.36 -12.29
N TYR A 3 27.70 -0.50 -12.42
CA TYR A 3 26.58 -0.43 -11.47
C TYR A 3 25.51 -1.47 -11.80
N THR A 4 24.84 -1.94 -10.76
CA THR A 4 23.72 -2.88 -10.77
C THR A 4 22.53 -2.29 -10.00
N HIS A 5 21.35 -2.89 -10.12
CA HIS A 5 20.18 -2.46 -9.35
C HIS A 5 20.32 -2.68 -7.84
N GLU A 6 21.23 -3.56 -7.41
CA GLU A 6 21.46 -3.89 -6.01
C GLU A 6 22.41 -2.88 -5.32
N ASP A 7 23.12 -2.05 -6.09
CA ASP A 7 24.02 -1.04 -5.54
C ASP A 7 23.29 0.19 -4.95
N TYR A 8 21.98 0.33 -5.20
CA TYR A 8 21.20 1.51 -4.82
C TYR A 8 20.33 1.24 -3.59
N THR A 9 20.58 1.99 -2.52
CA THR A 9 20.00 1.73 -1.18
C THR A 9 19.04 2.81 -0.69
N VAL A 10 18.98 3.95 -1.38
CA VAL A 10 18.15 5.11 -1.00
C VAL A 10 17.33 5.59 -2.20
N ALA A 11 16.05 5.91 -1.96
CA ALA A 11 15.18 6.54 -2.95
C ALA A 11 14.91 8.01 -2.60
N LEU A 12 15.04 8.92 -3.57
CA LEU A 12 14.46 10.27 -3.52
C LEU A 12 13.22 10.25 -4.42
N ILE A 13 12.05 10.52 -3.86
CA ILE A 13 10.77 10.51 -4.57
C ILE A 13 10.31 11.94 -4.78
N CYS A 14 10.19 12.34 -6.05
CA CYS A 14 9.85 13.69 -6.50
C CYS A 14 8.49 13.70 -7.19
N ALA A 15 7.63 14.63 -6.80
CA ALA A 15 6.26 14.73 -7.30
C ALA A 15 6.15 15.59 -8.57
N ARG A 16 6.93 16.67 -8.61
CA ARG A 16 6.95 17.64 -9.69
C ARG A 16 8.26 17.56 -10.45
N SER A 17 8.25 17.98 -11.71
CA SER A 17 9.46 18.05 -12.54
C SER A 17 10.49 19.06 -11.98
N THR A 18 10.03 20.06 -11.23
CA THR A 18 10.83 21.01 -10.45
C THR A 18 11.57 20.32 -9.31
N ASP A 19 10.87 19.55 -8.47
CA ASP A 19 11.45 18.72 -7.40
C ASP A 19 12.51 17.75 -7.95
N PHE A 20 12.19 17.06 -9.05
CA PHE A 20 13.07 16.10 -9.71
C PHE A 20 14.33 16.77 -10.28
N THR A 21 14.17 17.97 -10.85
CA THR A 21 15.28 18.77 -11.37
C THR A 21 16.22 19.20 -10.24
N ALA A 22 15.67 19.72 -9.14
CA ALA A 22 16.44 20.14 -7.97
C ALA A 22 17.19 18.96 -7.32
N SER A 23 16.51 17.84 -7.11
CA SER A 23 17.12 16.62 -6.55
C SER A 23 18.23 16.07 -7.45
N THR A 24 18.00 16.01 -8.77
CA THR A 24 19.03 15.64 -9.77
C THR A 24 20.18 16.66 -9.83
N ALA A 25 19.98 17.87 -9.32
CA ALA A 25 20.98 18.91 -9.24
C ALA A 25 21.88 18.82 -7.99
N MET A 26 21.45 18.07 -6.96
CA MET A 26 22.21 17.83 -5.74
C MET A 26 23.15 16.61 -5.79
N LEU A 27 23.07 15.79 -6.84
CA LEU A 27 23.99 14.66 -7.06
C LEU A 27 25.46 15.11 -7.10
N ASP A 28 26.32 14.39 -6.37
CA ASP A 28 27.78 14.53 -6.43
C ASP A 28 28.35 13.85 -7.69
N GLU A 29 27.86 12.63 -8.01
CA GLU A 29 28.11 11.94 -9.28
C GLU A 29 26.79 11.50 -9.92
N LYS A 30 26.71 11.48 -11.25
CA LYS A 30 25.57 10.93 -12.01
C LYS A 30 25.96 9.62 -12.69
N HIS A 31 25.26 8.54 -12.36
CA HIS A 31 25.55 7.21 -12.90
C HIS A 31 24.80 6.95 -14.23
N PRO A 32 25.27 6.00 -15.06
CA PRO A 32 24.53 5.52 -16.23
C PRO A 32 23.15 4.96 -15.87
N ARG A 33 22.20 5.01 -16.80
CA ARG A 33 20.89 4.34 -16.64
C ARG A 33 21.03 2.82 -16.79
N LEU A 34 20.17 2.09 -16.09
CA LEU A 34 20.11 0.63 -16.08
C LEU A 34 18.83 0.13 -16.78
N PRO A 35 18.80 -1.09 -17.33
CA PRO A 35 17.59 -1.66 -17.93
C PRO A 35 16.55 -1.98 -16.84
N VAL A 36 15.32 -1.46 -16.97
CA VAL A 36 14.22 -1.70 -16.02
C VAL A 36 13.19 -2.69 -16.56
N LYS A 37 12.54 -3.43 -15.65
CA LYS A 37 11.45 -4.36 -15.99
C LYS A 37 10.10 -3.64 -16.07
N PHE A 38 9.91 -2.61 -15.26
CA PHE A 38 8.71 -1.78 -15.22
C PHE A 38 9.06 -0.33 -15.58
N GLN A 39 8.20 0.33 -16.36
CA GLN A 39 8.42 1.73 -16.75
C GLN A 39 8.33 2.65 -15.52
N CYS A 40 9.44 3.31 -15.22
CA CYS A 40 9.57 4.32 -14.18
C CYS A 40 10.54 5.40 -14.70
N LEU A 41 10.25 6.69 -14.47
CA LEU A 41 11.15 7.77 -14.83
C LEU A 41 12.10 8.06 -13.66
N TYR A 42 13.36 7.69 -13.81
CA TYR A 42 14.36 7.87 -12.76
C TYR A 42 15.73 8.35 -13.29
N THR A 43 16.53 8.89 -12.38
CA THR A 43 17.97 9.19 -12.53
C THR A 43 18.73 8.44 -11.44
N LEU A 44 19.95 7.98 -11.75
CA LEU A 44 20.85 7.34 -10.81
C LEU A 44 22.06 8.23 -10.54
N GLY A 45 22.61 8.15 -9.34
CA GLY A 45 23.82 8.86 -8.96
C GLY A 45 24.24 8.60 -7.53
N GLN A 46 25.13 9.45 -7.03
CA GLN A 46 25.67 9.41 -5.68
C GLN A 46 25.36 10.72 -4.93
N ILE A 47 25.07 10.62 -3.64
CA ILE A 47 25.01 11.73 -2.69
C ILE A 47 25.77 11.33 -1.43
N GLY A 48 26.88 12.01 -1.14
CA GLY A 48 27.80 11.62 -0.08
C GLY A 48 28.25 10.16 -0.26
N PRO A 49 28.15 9.30 0.76
CA PRO A 49 28.54 7.89 0.65
C PRO A 49 27.44 6.98 0.06
N HIS A 50 26.29 7.53 -0.37
CA HIS A 50 25.12 6.73 -0.78
C HIS A 50 24.87 6.76 -2.29
N ASN A 51 24.62 5.59 -2.87
CA ASN A 51 24.05 5.47 -4.21
C ASN A 51 22.52 5.66 -4.13
N VAL A 52 22.01 6.63 -4.88
CA VAL A 52 20.60 7.05 -4.81
C VAL A 52 19.86 6.83 -6.13
N VAL A 53 18.59 6.45 -6.02
CA VAL A 53 17.62 6.50 -7.13
C VAL A 53 16.73 7.71 -6.95
N ILE A 54 16.75 8.64 -7.89
CA ILE A 54 15.83 9.79 -7.91
C ILE A 54 14.71 9.44 -8.88
N ALA A 55 13.49 9.27 -8.38
CA ALA A 55 12.32 8.90 -9.16
C ALA A 55 11.35 10.09 -9.31
N SER A 56 10.80 10.28 -10.52
CA SER A 56 9.70 11.21 -10.79
C SER A 56 8.40 10.42 -10.82
N LEU A 57 7.41 10.87 -10.06
CA LEU A 57 6.03 10.40 -10.18
C LEU A 57 5.35 11.12 -11.38
N PRO A 58 4.52 10.45 -12.19
CA PRO A 58 3.79 11.09 -13.28
C PRO A 58 2.68 12.02 -12.76
N HIS A 59 2.66 13.26 -13.26
CA HIS A 59 1.52 14.19 -13.19
C HIS A 59 0.82 14.40 -11.83
N GLY A 60 1.53 14.27 -10.70
CA GLY A 60 1.01 14.59 -9.37
C GLY A 60 -0.02 13.60 -8.81
N THR A 61 -0.50 12.66 -9.60
CA THR A 61 -1.32 11.52 -9.17
C THR A 61 -0.41 10.36 -8.83
N THR A 62 -0.42 9.97 -7.57
CA THR A 62 0.60 9.10 -7.00
C THR A 62 0.04 7.71 -6.73
N HIS A 63 -0.05 6.91 -7.79
CA HIS A 63 -0.65 5.60 -7.65
C HIS A 63 0.24 4.65 -6.84
N PRO A 64 -0.32 3.81 -5.95
CA PRO A 64 0.45 2.94 -5.06
C PRO A 64 1.49 2.04 -5.76
N TRP A 65 1.15 1.58 -6.98
CA TRP A 65 2.00 0.68 -7.76
C TRP A 65 3.30 1.33 -8.26
N GLU A 66 3.43 2.66 -8.29
CA GLU A 66 4.62 3.32 -8.83
C GLU A 66 5.84 3.19 -7.91
N VAL A 67 5.62 3.31 -6.60
CA VAL A 67 6.67 3.04 -5.61
C VAL A 67 6.94 1.54 -5.51
N ASP A 68 5.93 0.68 -5.68
CA ASP A 68 6.18 -0.76 -5.82
C ASP A 68 7.04 -1.06 -7.07
N TYR A 69 6.81 -0.45 -8.23
CA TYR A 69 7.66 -0.63 -9.42
C TYR A 69 9.10 -0.15 -9.20
N LEU A 70 9.28 0.95 -8.46
CA LEU A 70 10.61 1.41 -8.04
C LEU A 70 11.32 0.35 -7.19
N LEU A 71 10.64 -0.21 -6.19
CA LEU A 71 11.17 -1.25 -5.30
C LEU A 71 11.38 -2.61 -6.00
N HIS A 72 10.60 -2.94 -7.03
CA HIS A 72 10.82 -4.13 -7.86
C HIS A 72 12.01 -3.98 -8.82
N ASN A 73 12.27 -2.77 -9.32
CA ASN A 73 13.46 -2.49 -10.12
C ASN A 73 14.72 -2.41 -9.24
N PHE A 74 14.63 -1.85 -8.03
CA PHE A 74 15.76 -1.61 -7.12
C PHE A 74 15.50 -2.25 -5.73
N PRO A 75 15.72 -3.58 -5.57
CA PRO A 75 15.39 -4.33 -4.36
C PRO A 75 16.27 -3.98 -3.15
N SER A 76 17.39 -3.30 -3.37
CA SER A 76 18.31 -2.86 -2.31
C SER A 76 17.88 -1.58 -1.61
N ILE A 77 16.81 -0.90 -2.04
CA ILE A 77 16.29 0.29 -1.35
C ILE A 77 15.88 -0.08 0.09
N ARG A 78 16.25 0.79 1.05
CA ARG A 78 16.00 0.62 2.49
C ARG A 78 15.06 1.67 3.07
N PHE A 79 15.11 2.89 2.54
CA PHE A 79 14.20 3.98 2.89
C PHE A 79 14.07 5.01 1.76
N GLY A 80 13.05 5.86 1.87
CA GLY A 80 12.80 6.98 0.99
C GLY A 80 13.01 8.35 1.63
N LEU A 81 13.28 9.35 0.80
CA LEU A 81 13.08 10.76 1.10
C LEU A 81 12.04 11.30 0.11
N MET A 82 10.89 11.76 0.59
CA MET A 82 9.88 12.40 -0.25
C MET A 82 10.19 13.89 -0.32
N VAL A 83 10.92 14.27 -1.36
CA VAL A 83 11.53 15.60 -1.52
C VAL A 83 10.69 16.41 -2.50
N GLY A 84 10.34 17.64 -2.11
CA GLY A 84 9.67 18.58 -3.01
C GLY A 84 9.20 19.82 -2.30
N VAL A 85 8.23 20.51 -2.89
CA VAL A 85 7.64 21.73 -2.31
C VAL A 85 6.34 21.49 -1.54
N GLY A 86 6.02 22.42 -0.63
CA GLY A 86 4.76 22.49 0.10
C GLY A 86 4.36 23.94 0.42
N GLY A 87 3.11 24.14 0.84
CA GLY A 87 2.60 25.45 1.27
C GLY A 87 2.71 25.61 2.80
N GLY A 88 3.34 26.67 3.26
CA GLY A 88 3.59 26.93 4.68
C GLY A 88 2.31 27.31 5.45
N ALA A 89 2.25 26.90 6.71
CA ALA A 89 1.18 27.25 7.65
C ALA A 89 1.75 28.06 8.82
N PRO A 90 2.20 29.31 8.59
CA PRO A 90 2.75 30.15 9.65
C PRO A 90 1.69 30.42 10.72
N ALA A 91 2.15 30.47 11.98
CA ALA A 91 1.33 30.92 13.10
C ALA A 91 1.23 32.46 13.10
N THR A 92 0.69 33.03 14.18
CA THR A 92 0.81 34.47 14.46
C THR A 92 2.29 34.91 14.40
N PRO A 93 2.61 36.09 13.84
CA PRO A 93 3.98 36.59 13.73
C PRO A 93 4.79 36.47 15.01
N SER A 94 6.05 36.06 14.87
CA SER A 94 6.98 35.89 15.98
C SER A 94 8.37 36.39 15.59
N ASP A 95 9.07 37.00 16.54
CA ASP A 95 10.49 37.35 16.38
C ASP A 95 11.42 36.11 16.51
N ASP A 96 10.89 34.96 16.94
CA ASP A 96 11.59 33.68 16.98
C ASP A 96 11.56 33.03 15.57
N PRO A 97 12.71 32.93 14.86
CA PRO A 97 12.74 32.39 13.50
C PRO A 97 12.22 30.95 13.42
N ASN A 98 12.27 30.17 14.50
CA ASN A 98 11.77 28.80 14.53
C ASN A 98 10.23 28.71 14.48
N LYS A 99 9.54 29.81 14.81
CA LYS A 99 8.05 29.91 14.87
C LYS A 99 7.45 30.70 13.71
N ASP A 100 8.27 31.43 12.97
CA ASP A 100 7.87 32.24 11.82
C ASP A 100 8.32 31.56 10.52
N ILE A 101 7.42 30.79 9.90
CA ILE A 101 7.69 30.05 8.65
C ILE A 101 7.63 31.03 7.46
N ARG A 102 8.66 30.99 6.61
CA ARG A 102 8.81 31.85 5.42
C ARG A 102 8.98 31.06 4.13
N LEU A 103 8.82 31.75 3.00
CA LEU A 103 9.08 31.16 1.68
C LEU A 103 10.58 30.83 1.54
N GLY A 104 10.87 29.65 0.99
CA GLY A 104 12.21 29.09 0.89
C GLY A 104 12.69 28.30 2.12
N ASP A 105 12.03 28.41 3.27
CA ASP A 105 12.32 27.55 4.45
C ASP A 105 12.04 26.08 4.15
N VAL A 106 12.52 25.19 5.03
CA VAL A 106 12.33 23.74 4.91
C VAL A 106 11.54 23.22 6.12
N VAL A 107 10.44 22.52 5.86
CA VAL A 107 9.71 21.73 6.86
C VAL A 107 10.04 20.26 6.68
N VAL A 108 10.43 19.61 7.78
CA VAL A 108 10.79 18.19 7.84
C VAL A 108 9.77 17.47 8.72
N SER A 109 9.17 16.40 8.22
CA SER A 109 8.17 15.62 8.97
C SER A 109 8.79 15.04 10.24
N HIS A 110 8.26 15.41 11.41
CA HIS A 110 8.76 14.95 12.69
C HIS A 110 7.64 14.47 13.61
N SER A 111 7.89 13.35 14.29
CA SER A 111 6.96 12.71 15.21
C SER A 111 7.22 13.12 16.65
N GLU A 112 6.43 14.04 17.20
CA GLU A 112 6.34 14.19 18.66
C GLU A 112 5.35 13.15 19.23
N GLY A 113 5.86 12.28 20.10
CA GLY A 113 5.09 11.18 20.71
C GLY A 113 4.78 10.03 19.76
N ASN A 114 3.51 9.60 19.73
CA ASN A 114 3.03 8.44 18.96
C ASN A 114 2.55 8.76 17.53
N HIS A 115 2.65 10.02 17.10
CA HIS A 115 2.16 10.47 15.79
C HIS A 115 3.19 10.25 14.68
N GLY A 116 2.73 10.18 13.43
CA GLY A 116 3.57 9.78 12.29
C GLY A 116 4.30 10.92 11.56
N GLY A 117 4.26 12.17 12.06
CA GLY A 117 4.89 13.33 11.41
C GLY A 117 4.22 13.80 10.11
N VAL A 118 3.36 12.99 9.50
CA VAL A 118 2.48 13.36 8.39
C VAL A 118 1.05 12.95 8.73
N LEU A 119 0.09 13.84 8.47
CA LEU A 119 -1.34 13.63 8.68
C LEU A 119 -2.05 13.73 7.34
N ARG A 120 -2.75 12.67 6.92
CA ARG A 120 -3.61 12.73 5.72
C ARG A 120 -5.02 13.18 6.09
N TYR A 121 -5.60 14.04 5.26
CA TYR A 121 -6.95 14.56 5.39
C TYR A 121 -7.60 14.60 4.01
N GLY A 122 -8.50 13.65 3.74
CA GLY A 122 -9.19 13.51 2.45
C GLY A 122 -10.57 14.18 2.41
N THR A 123 -11.18 14.19 1.23
CA THR A 123 -12.49 14.80 0.97
C THR A 123 -13.66 13.83 1.21
N GLY A 124 -14.52 14.11 2.19
CA GLY A 124 -15.76 13.35 2.44
C GLY A 124 -16.14 13.27 3.93
N GLU A 125 -17.32 12.73 4.24
CA GLU A 125 -17.80 12.57 5.64
C GLU A 125 -16.92 11.61 6.47
N MET A 126 -16.12 10.75 5.83
CA MET A 126 -15.10 9.94 6.48
C MET A 126 -13.82 10.74 6.72
N THR A 127 -13.83 11.59 7.76
CA THR A 127 -12.60 12.19 8.34
C THR A 127 -11.75 11.14 9.05
N GLN A 128 -11.18 10.19 8.30
CA GLN A 128 -10.29 9.17 8.82
C GLN A 128 -8.90 9.80 9.10
N ARG A 129 -8.78 10.44 10.27
CA ARG A 129 -7.54 11.01 10.82
C ARG A 129 -6.50 9.90 11.04
N CYS A 130 -5.74 9.57 10.00
CA CYS A 130 -4.69 8.57 10.07
C CYS A 130 -3.32 9.24 10.05
N PHE A 131 -2.63 9.16 11.18
CA PHE A 131 -1.19 9.39 11.27
C PHE A 131 -0.45 8.20 10.67
N PHE A 132 -0.06 8.32 9.40
CA PHE A 132 0.86 7.39 8.75
C PHE A 132 2.30 7.94 8.82
N TYR A 133 3.27 7.17 8.32
CA TYR A 133 4.64 7.65 8.05
C TYR A 133 5.61 7.88 9.22
N LYS A 134 5.61 7.06 10.28
CA LYS A 134 6.74 7.07 11.23
C LYS A 134 8.06 6.78 10.47
N PRO A 135 9.01 7.73 10.36
CA PRO A 135 10.22 7.48 9.59
C PRO A 135 11.09 6.41 10.28
N PRO A 136 11.91 5.66 9.52
CA PRO A 136 12.90 4.74 10.10
C PRO A 136 13.75 5.39 11.19
N ALA A 137 14.14 4.58 12.18
CA ALA A 137 14.99 5.03 13.28
C ALA A 137 16.28 5.72 12.78
N ILE A 138 16.89 5.23 11.70
CA ILE A 138 18.06 5.85 11.05
C ILE A 138 17.78 7.29 10.59
N LEU A 139 16.61 7.57 10.01
CA LEU A 139 16.22 8.92 9.59
C LEU A 139 15.86 9.80 10.78
N THR A 140 15.15 9.28 11.78
CA THR A 140 14.83 10.08 12.98
C THR A 140 16.08 10.43 13.79
N THR A 141 17.04 9.51 13.90
CA THR A 141 18.32 9.76 14.58
C THR A 141 19.17 10.78 13.81
N ALA A 142 19.25 10.65 12.48
CA ALA A 142 19.94 11.62 11.64
C ALA A 142 19.30 13.02 11.72
N VAL A 143 17.96 13.12 11.73
CA VAL A 143 17.25 14.39 11.94
C VAL A 143 17.57 15.01 13.30
N SER A 144 17.59 14.21 14.38
CA SER A 144 17.98 14.69 15.72
C SER A 144 19.44 15.16 15.76
N GLU A 145 20.34 14.47 15.07
CA GLU A 145 21.75 14.87 14.99
C GLU A 145 21.93 16.16 14.17
N LEU A 146 21.30 16.29 13.01
CA LEU A 146 21.32 17.55 12.25
C LEU A 146 20.79 18.71 13.08
N ARG A 147 19.66 18.52 13.77
CA ARG A 147 19.07 19.55 14.64
C ARG A 147 20.06 20.03 15.71
N SER A 148 20.75 19.11 16.38
CA SER A 148 21.80 19.45 17.36
C SER A 148 23.02 20.12 16.72
N ARG A 149 23.47 19.67 15.55
CA ARG A 149 24.54 20.32 14.79
C ARG A 149 24.16 21.75 14.40
N THR A 150 22.91 22.02 14.00
CA THR A 150 22.45 23.37 13.63
C THR A 150 22.44 24.39 14.76
N GLU A 151 22.52 23.97 16.03
CA GLU A 151 22.70 24.88 17.17
C GLU A 151 24.12 25.46 17.27
N THR A 152 25.11 24.80 16.64
CA THR A 152 26.54 25.16 16.74
C THR A 152 27.20 25.48 15.41
N VAL A 153 26.69 24.92 14.30
CA VAL A 153 27.21 25.10 12.94
C VAL A 153 26.05 25.39 12.00
N ARG A 154 26.15 26.47 11.21
CA ARG A 154 25.11 26.84 10.23
C ARG A 154 24.91 25.71 9.20
N SER A 155 23.65 25.42 8.87
CA SER A 155 23.27 24.43 7.84
C SER A 155 23.95 24.70 6.49
N ALA A 156 24.23 23.60 5.80
CA ALA A 156 24.84 23.55 4.48
C ALA A 156 23.95 24.03 3.33
N ILE A 157 22.63 24.22 3.54
CA ILE A 157 21.64 24.41 2.47
C ILE A 157 22.07 25.48 1.44
N SER A 158 22.34 26.71 1.87
CA SER A 158 22.67 27.80 0.94
C SER A 158 24.00 27.60 0.20
N ARG A 159 24.97 26.90 0.83
CA ARG A 159 26.22 26.51 0.16
C ARG A 159 25.94 25.48 -0.93
N HIS A 160 25.20 24.41 -0.63
CA HIS A 160 24.82 23.41 -1.63
C HIS A 160 24.03 23.98 -2.82
N ILE A 161 23.17 24.98 -2.59
CA ILE A 161 22.48 25.70 -3.66
C ILE A 161 23.47 26.54 -4.50
N SER A 162 24.48 27.13 -3.87
CA SER A 162 25.55 27.86 -4.57
C SER A 162 26.40 26.90 -5.42
N ASP A 163 26.89 25.81 -4.83
CA ASP A 163 27.64 24.73 -5.51
C ASP A 163 26.87 24.19 -6.73
N MET A 164 25.55 23.98 -6.58
CA MET A 164 24.63 23.53 -7.63
C MET A 164 24.53 24.51 -8.79
N LEU A 165 24.50 25.82 -8.51
CA LEU A 165 24.37 26.87 -9.51
C LEU A 165 25.70 27.14 -10.24
N GLU A 166 26.82 27.10 -9.51
CA GLU A 166 28.16 27.28 -10.08
C GLU A 166 28.53 26.12 -11.02
N SER A 167 28.27 24.88 -10.61
CA SER A 167 28.49 23.69 -11.43
C SER A 167 27.56 23.59 -12.65
N ARG A 168 26.49 24.40 -12.71
CA ARG A 168 25.49 24.36 -13.79
C ARG A 168 25.09 25.78 -14.25
N PRO A 169 25.95 26.47 -15.03
CA PRO A 169 25.66 27.85 -15.49
C PRO A 169 24.38 28.02 -16.31
N SER A 170 23.86 26.94 -16.93
CA SER A 170 22.58 26.92 -17.65
C SER A 170 21.36 26.60 -16.76
N ALA A 171 21.53 26.48 -15.45
CA ALA A 171 20.42 26.29 -14.52
C ALA A 171 19.49 27.51 -14.50
N ASN A 172 18.20 27.28 -14.24
CA ASN A 172 17.22 28.37 -14.21
C ASN A 172 17.55 29.34 -13.04
N PRO A 173 17.66 30.67 -13.27
CA PRO A 173 18.06 31.61 -12.23
C PRO A 173 17.08 31.69 -11.05
N LYS A 174 15.81 31.26 -11.22
CA LYS A 174 14.82 31.14 -10.13
C LYS A 174 15.14 30.03 -9.10
N PHE A 175 16.24 29.29 -9.27
CA PHE A 175 16.81 28.44 -8.22
C PHE A 175 17.65 29.21 -7.18
N ARG A 176 17.85 30.53 -7.34
CA ARG A 176 18.41 31.42 -6.31
C ARG A 176 17.35 31.88 -5.33
N TYR A 177 17.76 32.38 -4.17
CA TYR A 177 16.86 33.10 -3.26
C TYR A 177 16.14 34.23 -4.02
N GLN A 178 14.84 34.41 -3.74
CA GLN A 178 13.99 35.32 -4.50
C GLN A 178 13.86 36.72 -3.86
N GLY A 179 14.52 36.98 -2.73
CA GLY A 179 14.42 38.26 -1.99
C GLY A 179 13.31 38.24 -0.93
N HIS A 180 13.47 39.03 0.13
CA HIS A 180 12.51 39.07 1.25
C HIS A 180 11.27 39.90 0.91
N GLU A 181 11.43 40.88 0.03
CA GLU A 181 10.38 41.73 -0.54
C GLU A 181 9.36 40.92 -1.37
N HIS A 182 9.74 39.73 -1.83
CA HIS A 182 8.87 38.79 -2.53
C HIS A 182 8.20 37.76 -1.59
N ASP A 183 8.42 37.84 -0.28
CA ASP A 183 7.76 37.01 0.74
C ASP A 183 6.50 37.70 1.31
N ARG A 184 5.40 37.60 0.55
CA ARG A 184 4.12 38.27 0.82
C ARG A 184 3.13 37.33 1.53
N LEU A 185 3.08 37.39 2.85
CA LEU A 185 2.04 36.74 3.66
C LEU A 185 0.88 37.70 3.91
N PHE A 186 -0.33 37.31 3.52
CA PHE A 186 -1.57 38.05 3.80
C PHE A 186 -2.28 37.54 5.06
N GLU A 187 -3.13 38.38 5.65
CA GLU A 187 -3.99 38.02 6.79
C GLU A 187 -4.91 36.82 6.46
N ALA A 188 -5.18 35.97 7.46
CA ALA A 188 -5.82 34.66 7.24
C ALA A 188 -7.31 34.73 6.85
N ASP A 189 -7.95 35.88 7.02
CA ASP A 189 -9.32 36.21 6.60
C ASP A 189 -9.36 36.96 5.25
N TYR A 190 -8.21 37.22 4.62
CA TYR A 190 -8.12 37.86 3.31
C TYR A 190 -7.86 36.83 2.21
N GLU A 191 -8.91 36.44 1.48
CA GLU A 191 -8.78 35.57 0.30
C GLU A 191 -8.55 36.39 -0.99
N HIS A 192 -7.86 35.79 -1.95
CA HIS A 192 -7.67 36.33 -3.29
C HIS A 192 -9.00 36.36 -4.07
N LYS A 193 -9.20 37.38 -4.91
CA LYS A 193 -10.42 37.50 -5.71
C LYS A 193 -10.44 36.47 -6.84
N GLU A 194 -11.57 35.78 -7.01
CA GLU A 194 -11.74 34.83 -8.11
C GLU A 194 -11.54 35.49 -9.48
N GLY A 195 -10.73 34.85 -10.34
CA GLY A 195 -10.48 35.27 -11.72
C GLY A 195 -9.19 36.07 -11.94
N ASP A 196 -8.62 36.70 -10.92
CA ASP A 196 -7.27 37.25 -10.99
C ASP A 196 -6.21 36.12 -10.86
N LYS A 197 -5.05 36.32 -11.50
CA LYS A 197 -4.00 35.29 -11.60
C LYS A 197 -2.81 35.53 -10.68
N ASP A 198 -2.67 36.74 -10.18
CA ASP A 198 -1.53 37.25 -9.44
C ASP A 198 -1.98 38.22 -8.34
N CYS A 199 -1.18 38.36 -7.29
CA CYS A 199 -1.47 39.26 -6.18
C CYS A 199 -1.09 40.73 -6.46
N ILE A 200 -1.12 41.20 -7.72
CA ILE A 200 -0.80 42.60 -8.07
C ILE A 200 -1.92 43.54 -7.61
N LYS A 201 -3.18 43.10 -7.67
CA LYS A 201 -4.36 43.88 -7.23
C LYS A 201 -4.78 43.59 -5.78
N CYS A 202 -3.96 42.85 -5.04
CA CYS A 202 -4.22 42.59 -3.62
C CYS A 202 -3.92 43.83 -2.78
N ASP A 203 -4.69 43.97 -1.72
CA ASP A 203 -4.55 45.06 -0.76
C ASP A 203 -3.27 44.87 0.06
N GLU A 204 -2.33 45.79 -0.07
CA GLU A 204 -1.05 45.72 0.63
C GLU A 204 -1.18 46.07 2.12
N GLU A 205 -2.25 46.76 2.54
CA GLU A 205 -2.54 47.01 3.96
C GLU A 205 -2.91 45.72 4.70
N ARG A 206 -3.31 44.67 3.96
CA ARG A 206 -3.64 43.32 4.47
C ARG A 206 -2.43 42.37 4.46
N LEU A 207 -1.21 42.90 4.25
CA LEU A 207 0.04 42.14 4.41
C LEU A 207 0.44 42.08 5.89
N VAL A 208 0.75 40.86 6.34
CA VAL A 208 1.19 40.61 7.72
C VAL A 208 2.58 41.18 7.93
N HIS A 209 2.69 42.24 8.72
CA HIS A 209 3.97 42.84 9.05
C HIS A 209 4.84 41.88 9.87
N ARG A 210 6.04 41.58 9.38
CA ARG A 210 7.03 40.70 10.01
C ARG A 210 8.40 41.36 10.02
N LYS A 211 9.09 41.30 11.15
CA LYS A 211 10.46 41.82 11.29
C LYS A 211 11.40 41.13 10.28
N LEU A 212 12.39 41.84 9.74
CA LEU A 212 13.43 41.21 8.92
C LEU A 212 14.27 40.24 9.76
N ARG A 213 14.61 39.08 9.20
CA ARG A 213 15.54 38.13 9.81
C ARG A 213 16.96 38.67 9.71
N ASP A 214 17.80 38.32 10.68
CA ASP A 214 19.23 38.68 10.69
C ASP A 214 20.04 37.98 9.57
N THR A 215 19.45 36.98 8.89
CA THR A 215 20.07 36.28 7.74
C THR A 215 19.04 35.89 6.69
N GLU A 216 19.48 35.81 5.43
CA GLU A 216 18.70 35.31 4.27
C GLU A 216 18.70 33.78 4.14
N HIS A 217 19.31 33.06 5.10
CA HIS A 217 19.38 31.61 5.06
C HIS A 217 18.01 30.97 5.38
N PRO A 218 17.63 29.86 4.70
CA PRO A 218 16.48 29.06 5.07
C PRO A 218 16.56 28.57 6.52
N VAL A 219 15.44 28.68 7.23
CA VAL A 219 15.24 28.03 8.54
C VAL A 219 14.67 26.63 8.32
N ILE A 220 15.03 25.70 9.21
CA ILE A 220 14.54 24.31 9.17
C ILE A 220 13.58 24.12 10.33
N HIS A 221 12.32 23.81 10.02
CA HIS A 221 11.26 23.55 11.00
C HIS A 221 10.95 22.04 11.04
N TYR A 222 10.69 21.51 12.23
CA TYR A 222 10.43 20.10 12.46
C TYR A 222 9.02 19.94 13.05
N GLY A 223 8.13 19.21 12.39
CA GLY A 223 6.75 19.05 12.87
C GLY A 223 5.84 18.29 11.91
N VAL A 224 4.52 18.51 12.06
CA VAL A 224 3.49 17.78 11.29
C VAL A 224 3.33 18.39 9.90
N ILE A 225 3.29 17.53 8.87
CA ILE A 225 2.96 17.90 7.49
C ILE A 225 1.55 17.39 7.16
N GLY A 226 0.69 18.25 6.59
CA GLY A 226 -0.67 17.89 6.17
C GLY A 226 -0.72 17.44 4.71
N SER A 227 -1.10 16.20 4.44
CA SER A 227 -1.45 15.71 3.10
C SER A 227 -2.93 15.96 2.84
N VAL A 228 -3.25 16.81 1.86
CA VAL A 228 -4.62 17.28 1.55
C VAL A 228 -4.89 17.35 0.04
N GLY A 229 -6.15 17.36 -0.38
CA GLY A 229 -6.51 17.68 -1.78
C GLY A 229 -6.20 19.14 -2.15
N GLU A 230 -5.89 19.41 -3.42
CA GLU A 230 -5.68 20.80 -3.92
C GLU A 230 -6.96 21.66 -3.81
N ASP A 231 -8.14 21.06 -3.80
CA ASP A 231 -9.44 21.71 -3.58
C ASP A 231 -9.56 22.31 -2.16
N MET A 232 -8.77 21.80 -1.20
CA MET A 232 -8.76 22.26 0.18
C MET A 232 -7.95 23.56 0.41
N ARG A 233 -7.37 24.15 -0.64
CA ARG A 233 -6.46 25.32 -0.60
C ARG A 233 -7.17 26.65 -0.27
N HIS A 234 -7.64 26.77 0.97
CA HIS A 234 -8.29 27.96 1.51
C HIS A 234 -7.66 28.37 2.85
N SER A 235 -7.55 29.67 3.11
CA SER A 235 -6.89 30.24 4.29
C SER A 235 -7.58 29.81 5.59
N ALA A 236 -8.92 29.75 5.59
CA ALA A 236 -9.70 29.27 6.73
C ALA A 236 -9.50 27.76 7.02
N THR A 237 -9.46 26.93 5.97
CA THR A 237 -9.21 25.48 6.08
C THR A 237 -7.79 25.21 6.59
N ARG A 238 -6.80 25.90 6.01
CA ARG A 238 -5.40 25.89 6.45
C ARG A 238 -5.30 26.23 7.94
N GLU A 239 -5.92 27.33 8.36
CA GLU A 239 -5.85 27.81 9.75
C GLU A 239 -6.53 26.86 10.74
N LYS A 240 -7.72 26.33 10.39
CA LYS A 240 -8.42 25.32 11.19
C LYS A 240 -7.53 24.08 11.42
N LEU A 241 -6.98 23.51 10.35
CA LEU A 241 -6.15 22.31 10.44
C LEU A 241 -4.79 22.59 11.12
N ARG A 242 -4.22 23.79 10.95
CA ARG A 242 -3.03 24.26 11.69
C ARG A 242 -3.30 24.29 13.19
N GLN A 243 -4.44 24.85 13.62
CA GLN A 243 -4.83 24.93 15.04
C GLN A 243 -5.18 23.56 15.63
N GLU A 244 -5.96 22.73 14.93
CA GLU A 244 -6.39 21.41 15.43
C GLU A 244 -5.24 20.40 15.53
N HIS A 245 -4.23 20.50 14.65
CA HIS A 245 -3.25 19.42 14.43
C HIS A 245 -1.77 19.85 14.45
N GLY A 246 -1.47 21.14 14.67
CA GLY A 246 -0.09 21.63 14.73
C GLY A 246 0.67 21.51 13.39
N ILE A 247 -0.06 21.53 12.27
CA ILE A 247 0.51 21.40 10.92
C ILE A 247 1.40 22.61 10.61
N LEU A 248 2.63 22.37 10.14
CA LEU A 248 3.59 23.41 9.76
C LEU A 248 3.59 23.69 8.26
N CYS A 249 3.30 22.67 7.43
CA CYS A 249 3.05 22.86 6.00
C CYS A 249 2.07 21.84 5.45
N PHE A 250 1.45 22.20 4.34
CA PHE A 250 0.56 21.35 3.56
C PHE A 250 1.24 20.92 2.27
N GLU A 251 0.94 19.71 1.83
CA GLU A 251 1.37 19.14 0.57
C GLU A 251 0.22 18.34 -0.04
N THR A 252 0.22 18.22 -1.36
CA THR A 252 -0.96 17.79 -2.13
C THR A 252 -0.74 16.49 -2.89
N VAL A 253 0.34 15.79 -2.56
CA VAL A 253 0.86 14.66 -3.35
C VAL A 253 0.53 13.32 -2.71
N ALA A 254 0.50 13.21 -1.37
CA ALA A 254 0.34 11.92 -0.69
C ALA A 254 -1.12 11.46 -0.48
N ASP A 255 -2.13 12.19 -1.00
CA ASP A 255 -3.53 11.82 -0.79
C ASP A 255 -3.88 10.47 -1.45
N GLY A 256 -3.39 10.25 -2.67
CA GLY A 256 -3.53 8.99 -3.42
C GLY A 256 -2.58 7.85 -2.99
N LEU A 257 -1.63 8.11 -2.09
CA LEU A 257 -0.56 7.17 -1.76
C LEU A 257 -0.95 6.20 -0.64
N MET A 258 -1.20 4.93 -1.02
CA MET A 258 -1.18 3.79 -0.10
C MET A 258 0.27 3.41 0.27
N LEU A 259 1.05 4.37 0.78
CA LEU A 259 2.48 4.17 1.04
C LEU A 259 2.73 3.51 2.39
N ASN A 260 2.99 2.21 2.31
CA ASN A 260 3.71 1.47 3.36
C ASN A 260 5.24 1.51 3.15
N PHE A 261 5.75 2.47 2.35
CA PHE A 261 7.17 2.67 2.13
C PHE A 261 7.75 3.59 3.22
N PRO A 262 8.77 3.15 3.98
CA PRO A 262 9.34 3.98 5.02
C PRO A 262 10.09 5.18 4.45
N CYS A 263 9.54 6.37 4.64
CA CYS A 263 10.12 7.61 4.14
C CYS A 263 10.08 8.75 5.17
N LEU A 264 10.91 9.76 4.94
CA LEU A 264 10.87 11.07 5.58
C LEU A 264 10.40 12.09 4.55
N PHE A 265 9.46 12.97 4.91
CA PHE A 265 9.01 14.05 4.04
C PHE A 265 9.85 15.31 4.29
N ILE A 266 10.32 15.92 3.21
CA ILE A 266 11.13 17.15 3.22
C ILE A 266 10.46 18.12 2.24
N ARG A 267 9.88 19.20 2.77
CA ARG A 267 9.08 20.17 2.02
C ARG A 267 9.70 21.55 2.09
N GLY A 268 10.17 22.06 0.96
CA GLY A 268 10.55 23.46 0.81
C GLY A 268 9.31 24.32 0.64
N ILE A 269 9.24 25.46 1.34
CA ILE A 269 8.03 26.29 1.35
C ILE A 269 7.97 27.18 0.10
N CYS A 270 7.01 26.92 -0.79
CA CYS A 270 6.83 27.66 -2.06
C CYS A 270 5.70 28.68 -2.04
N ASP A 271 4.72 28.52 -1.15
CA ASP A 271 3.59 29.42 -0.95
C ASP A 271 3.04 29.26 0.48
N TYR A 272 1.87 29.84 0.80
CA TYR A 272 1.25 29.79 2.12
C TYR A 272 -0.05 28.97 2.19
N PHE A 273 -0.21 27.98 1.30
CA PHE A 273 -1.38 27.10 1.18
C PHE A 273 -2.73 27.83 1.24
N ASN A 274 -2.82 28.92 0.48
CA ASN A 274 -4.02 29.73 0.34
C ASN A 274 -4.27 30.10 -1.13
N THR A 275 -5.31 30.90 -1.36
CA THR A 275 -5.75 31.37 -2.68
C THR A 275 -4.76 32.35 -3.33
N HIS A 276 -3.87 32.98 -2.55
CA HIS A 276 -2.82 33.89 -3.04
C HIS A 276 -1.70 33.13 -3.74
N LYS A 277 -1.47 33.44 -5.02
CA LYS A 277 -0.39 32.84 -5.82
C LYS A 277 0.85 33.71 -5.78
N ILE A 278 1.92 33.17 -5.20
CA ILE A 278 3.22 33.82 -5.10
C ILE A 278 4.17 33.15 -6.08
N GLU A 279 4.46 33.82 -7.19
CA GLU A 279 5.36 33.27 -8.22
C GLU A 279 6.84 33.31 -7.81
N GLY A 280 7.67 32.50 -8.49
CA GLY A 280 9.14 32.52 -8.35
C GLY A 280 9.69 31.50 -7.36
N TRP A 281 9.03 31.33 -6.21
CA TRP A 281 9.55 30.56 -5.08
C TRP A 281 9.63 29.06 -5.29
N GLU A 282 8.79 28.44 -6.13
CA GLU A 282 8.73 26.98 -6.33
C GLU A 282 10.10 26.35 -6.61
N ARG A 283 10.94 27.00 -7.43
CA ARG A 283 12.26 26.47 -7.78
C ARG A 283 13.26 26.60 -6.65
N TYR A 284 13.31 27.75 -5.97
CA TYR A 284 14.16 27.93 -4.80
C TYR A 284 13.77 26.96 -3.68
N ALA A 285 12.48 26.84 -3.38
CA ALA A 285 11.94 25.90 -2.40
C ALA A 285 12.28 24.44 -2.73
N ALA A 286 12.15 24.02 -3.99
CA ALA A 286 12.58 22.68 -4.42
C ALA A 286 14.10 22.46 -4.19
N ALA A 287 14.92 23.49 -4.39
CA ALA A 287 16.35 23.43 -4.13
C ALA A 287 16.71 23.43 -2.64
N THR A 288 15.99 24.16 -1.78
CA THR A 288 16.23 24.11 -0.32
C THR A 288 15.85 22.77 0.28
N ALA A 289 14.74 22.17 -0.18
CA ALA A 289 14.35 20.81 0.16
C ALA A 289 15.40 19.77 -0.28
N ALA A 290 15.86 19.85 -1.54
CA ALA A 290 16.88 18.95 -2.07
C ALA A 290 18.25 19.12 -1.39
N ALA A 291 18.63 20.35 -1.04
CA ALA A 291 19.86 20.65 -0.31
C ALA A 291 19.83 20.09 1.13
N TYR A 292 18.69 20.19 1.82
CA TYR A 292 18.52 19.54 3.14
C TYR A 292 18.59 18.00 3.01
N ALA A 293 17.97 17.42 1.98
CA ALA A 293 18.07 15.98 1.72
C ALA A 293 19.52 15.53 1.47
N LYS A 294 20.34 16.36 0.81
CA LYS A 294 21.78 16.14 0.65
C LYS A 294 22.53 16.20 1.98
N GLU A 295 22.32 17.24 2.77
CA GLU A 295 22.93 17.41 4.10
C GLU A 295 22.59 16.24 5.04
N LEU A 296 21.34 15.76 5.02
CA LEU A 296 20.89 14.59 5.77
C LEU A 296 21.59 13.30 5.32
N LEU A 297 21.74 13.06 4.02
CA LEU A 297 22.43 11.87 3.52
C LEU A 297 23.94 11.92 3.80
N GLN A 298 24.55 13.10 3.83
CA GLN A 298 25.97 13.25 4.13
C GLN A 298 26.34 12.92 5.58
N ILE A 299 25.40 13.00 6.54
CA ILE A 299 25.66 12.58 7.92
C ILE A 299 25.34 11.11 8.19
N ILE A 300 24.49 10.46 7.37
CA ILE A 300 24.12 9.05 7.55
C ILE A 300 25.29 8.17 7.06
N PRO A 301 25.86 7.28 7.91
CA PRO A 301 26.89 6.34 7.47
C PRO A 301 26.32 5.24 6.58
N ALA A 302 27.03 4.86 5.51
CA ALA A 302 26.55 3.87 4.54
C ALA A 302 26.42 2.43 5.11
N ASP A 303 27.24 2.06 6.09
CA ASP A 303 27.17 0.79 6.82
C ASP A 303 25.89 0.67 7.67
N GLN A 304 25.40 1.78 8.22
CA GLN A 304 24.11 1.82 8.93
C GLN A 304 22.93 1.59 7.98
N VAL A 305 23.03 2.04 6.72
CA VAL A 305 22.00 1.80 5.70
C VAL A 305 21.95 0.31 5.33
N ALA A 306 23.10 -0.35 5.17
CA ALA A 306 23.15 -1.80 4.93
C ALA A 306 22.51 -2.59 6.08
N CYS A 307 22.76 -2.21 7.33
CA CYS A 307 22.14 -2.83 8.51
C CYS A 307 20.60 -2.69 8.58
N ALA A 308 19.99 -1.74 7.86
CA ALA A 308 18.55 -1.49 7.90
C ALA A 308 17.69 -2.58 7.21
N GLU A 309 18.30 -3.51 6.48
CA GLU A 309 17.64 -4.61 5.76
C GLU A 309 16.53 -5.33 6.53
N LYS A 310 16.79 -5.66 7.80
CA LYS A 310 15.88 -6.46 8.61
C LYS A 310 14.60 -5.70 8.98
N ALA A 311 14.66 -4.37 9.10
CA ALA A 311 13.51 -3.57 9.51
C ALA A 311 12.43 -3.51 8.42
N LEU A 312 12.83 -3.29 7.16
CA LEU A 312 11.88 -3.16 6.04
C LEU A 312 11.10 -4.47 5.81
N GLY A 313 11.79 -5.62 5.83
CA GLY A 313 11.16 -6.94 5.68
C GLY A 313 10.15 -7.24 6.79
N ILE A 314 10.51 -6.97 8.04
CA ILE A 314 9.64 -7.19 9.21
C ILE A 314 8.43 -6.24 9.18
N MET A 315 8.63 -4.96 8.84
CA MET A 315 7.52 -4.01 8.68
C MET A 315 6.57 -4.42 7.55
N LYS A 316 7.11 -4.81 6.38
CA LYS A 316 6.31 -5.26 5.24
C LYS A 316 5.51 -6.53 5.58
N GLN A 317 6.09 -7.50 6.28
CA GLN A 317 5.37 -8.68 6.76
C GLN A 317 4.29 -8.35 7.80
N LYS A 318 4.61 -7.51 8.81
CA LYS A 318 3.64 -7.12 9.85
C LYS A 318 2.46 -6.36 9.25
N GLN A 319 2.72 -5.51 8.26
CA GLN A 319 1.68 -4.73 7.58
C GLN A 319 0.87 -5.58 6.59
N GLN A 320 1.50 -6.47 5.81
CA GLN A 320 0.79 -7.44 4.98
C GLN A 320 -0.12 -8.35 5.81
N ARG A 321 0.32 -8.73 7.01
CA ARG A 321 -0.50 -9.47 7.97
C ARG A 321 -1.68 -8.63 8.46
N LYS A 322 -1.45 -7.39 8.89
CA LYS A 322 -2.54 -6.50 9.32
C LYS A 322 -3.56 -6.28 8.19
N GLU A 323 -3.11 -5.89 7.00
CA GLU A 323 -3.98 -5.67 5.84
C GLU A 323 -4.77 -6.94 5.45
N ARG A 324 -4.14 -8.11 5.53
CA ARG A 324 -4.83 -9.40 5.35
C ARG A 324 -5.90 -9.61 6.41
N ASP A 325 -5.58 -9.35 7.66
CA ASP A 325 -6.50 -9.53 8.80
C ASP A 325 -7.67 -8.51 8.70
N ASP A 326 -7.41 -7.24 8.35
CA ASP A 326 -8.42 -6.19 8.06
C ASP A 326 -9.37 -6.60 6.90
N ILE A 327 -8.85 -7.22 5.83
CA ILE A 327 -9.64 -7.71 4.68
C ILE A 327 -10.46 -8.95 5.06
N LEU A 328 -9.93 -9.84 5.91
CA LEU A 328 -10.68 -10.99 6.41
C LEU A 328 -11.86 -10.54 7.28
N ASP A 329 -11.65 -9.58 8.18
CA ASP A 329 -12.69 -9.00 9.03
C ASP A 329 -13.80 -8.30 8.22
N LEU A 330 -13.46 -7.63 7.11
CA LEU A 330 -14.42 -7.04 6.16
C LEU A 330 -15.30 -8.10 5.46
N ILE A 331 -14.70 -9.25 5.09
CA ILE A 331 -15.43 -10.34 4.41
C ILE A 331 -16.34 -11.07 5.40
N MET A 332 -15.83 -11.40 6.58
CA MET A 332 -16.53 -12.12 7.64
C MET A 332 -15.75 -12.07 8.96
N SER A 333 -16.22 -11.29 9.93
CA SER A 333 -15.53 -11.06 11.21
C SER A 333 -15.59 -12.24 12.21
N SER A 334 -16.31 -13.32 11.87
CA SER A 334 -16.37 -14.56 12.68
C SER A 334 -16.62 -15.79 11.80
N PRO A 335 -15.57 -16.46 11.31
CA PRO A 335 -15.69 -17.70 10.52
C PRO A 335 -15.99 -18.91 11.42
N THR A 336 -17.25 -19.36 11.44
CA THR A 336 -17.73 -20.37 12.40
C THR A 336 -17.26 -21.81 12.15
N TYR A 337 -16.96 -22.17 10.90
CA TYR A 337 -16.68 -23.57 10.54
C TYR A 337 -15.40 -24.16 11.14
N GLU A 338 -14.38 -23.37 11.47
CA GLU A 338 -13.12 -23.93 11.98
C GLU A 338 -13.24 -24.43 13.43
N ASP A 339 -14.11 -23.84 14.23
CA ASP A 339 -14.41 -24.34 15.59
C ASP A 339 -15.37 -25.52 15.55
N GLN A 340 -16.39 -25.48 14.68
CA GLN A 340 -17.25 -26.64 14.41
C GLN A 340 -16.42 -27.85 13.94
N HIS A 341 -15.43 -27.63 13.07
CA HIS A 341 -14.53 -28.68 12.58
C HIS A 341 -13.72 -29.33 13.72
N LYS A 342 -13.13 -28.53 14.62
CA LYS A 342 -12.42 -29.03 15.80
C LYS A 342 -13.33 -29.88 16.70
N ASP A 343 -14.59 -29.48 16.88
CA ASP A 343 -15.54 -30.22 17.72
C ASP A 343 -16.00 -31.54 17.07
N ILE A 344 -16.10 -31.60 15.74
CA ILE A 344 -16.30 -32.86 15.01
C ILE A 344 -15.07 -33.76 15.15
N LEU A 345 -13.85 -33.21 15.06
CA LEU A 345 -12.61 -33.98 15.23
C LEU A 345 -12.46 -34.56 16.65
N LYS A 346 -12.88 -33.84 17.71
CA LYS A 346 -12.87 -34.37 19.08
C LYS A 346 -13.76 -35.60 19.27
N GLN A 347 -14.80 -35.75 18.45
CA GLN A 347 -15.74 -36.89 18.49
C GLN A 347 -15.23 -38.11 17.70
N ARG A 348 -14.11 -37.98 16.97
CA ARG A 348 -13.51 -39.07 16.19
C ARG A 348 -12.79 -40.06 17.10
N HIS A 349 -13.16 -41.34 17.04
CA HIS A 349 -12.31 -42.41 17.56
C HIS A 349 -11.05 -42.60 16.68
N PRO A 350 -9.86 -42.84 17.27
CA PRO A 350 -8.64 -43.19 16.53
C PRO A 350 -8.87 -44.31 15.51
N GLU A 351 -8.07 -44.32 14.44
CA GLU A 351 -8.12 -45.31 13.33
C GLU A 351 -9.42 -45.33 12.49
N THR A 352 -10.52 -44.72 12.97
CA THR A 352 -11.77 -44.58 12.21
C THR A 352 -11.55 -43.84 10.89
N GLY A 353 -12.13 -44.37 9.81
CA GLY A 353 -12.20 -43.75 8.47
C GLY A 353 -10.98 -43.97 7.56
N GLN A 354 -9.99 -44.76 7.99
CA GLN A 354 -8.81 -45.06 7.16
C GLN A 354 -9.18 -45.77 5.84
N TRP A 355 -10.12 -46.73 5.89
CA TRP A 355 -10.65 -47.45 4.72
C TRP A 355 -11.23 -46.53 3.63
N PHE A 356 -11.70 -45.34 4.01
CA PHE A 356 -12.24 -44.36 3.06
C PHE A 356 -11.10 -43.64 2.32
N LEU A 357 -10.04 -43.25 3.03
CA LEU A 357 -8.85 -42.65 2.43
C LEU A 357 -8.09 -43.62 1.52
N GLU A 358 -8.17 -44.92 1.81
CA GLU A 358 -7.57 -46.01 1.03
C GLU A 358 -8.47 -46.53 -0.11
N SER A 359 -9.69 -46.02 -0.23
CA SER A 359 -10.62 -46.44 -1.30
C SER A 359 -10.11 -46.03 -2.69
N SER A 360 -10.45 -46.84 -3.70
CA SER A 360 -10.17 -46.51 -5.11
C SER A 360 -10.78 -45.18 -5.52
N GLU A 361 -11.98 -44.89 -5.03
CA GLU A 361 -12.79 -43.73 -5.34
C GLU A 361 -12.18 -42.45 -4.76
N PHE A 362 -11.73 -42.48 -3.50
CA PHE A 362 -10.99 -41.37 -2.91
C PHE A 362 -9.60 -41.20 -3.54
N THR A 363 -8.92 -42.30 -3.87
CA THR A 363 -7.58 -42.27 -4.49
C THR A 363 -7.62 -41.71 -5.91
N GLU A 364 -8.58 -42.13 -6.74
CA GLU A 364 -8.83 -41.59 -8.08
C GLU A 364 -9.30 -40.12 -8.01
N TRP A 365 -10.16 -39.81 -7.03
CA TRP A 365 -10.52 -38.43 -6.72
C TRP A 365 -9.37 -37.61 -6.11
N LEU A 366 -8.25 -38.20 -5.66
CA LEU A 366 -7.12 -37.42 -5.12
C LEU A 366 -5.94 -37.32 -6.08
N TRP A 367 -5.70 -38.34 -6.90
CA TRP A 367 -4.54 -38.45 -7.79
C TRP A 367 -4.87 -38.65 -9.29
N GLY A 368 -6.06 -39.17 -9.62
CA GLY A 368 -6.51 -39.40 -11.00
C GLY A 368 -7.34 -38.25 -11.61
N ASP A 369 -8.09 -38.51 -12.67
CA ASP A 369 -8.74 -37.46 -13.48
C ASP A 369 -10.10 -36.98 -12.90
N CYS A 370 -10.65 -37.68 -11.91
CA CYS A 370 -11.95 -37.38 -11.32
C CYS A 370 -11.98 -36.04 -10.55
N GLN A 371 -12.75 -35.07 -11.06
CA GLN A 371 -12.90 -33.73 -10.46
C GLN A 371 -13.88 -33.67 -9.28
N SER A 372 -14.68 -34.73 -9.09
CA SER A 372 -15.75 -34.80 -8.09
C SER A 372 -15.82 -36.18 -7.46
N LEU A 373 -16.09 -36.23 -6.16
CA LEU A 373 -16.39 -37.44 -5.39
C LEU A 373 -17.76 -37.24 -4.74
N TYR A 374 -18.55 -38.31 -4.74
CA TYR A 374 -19.88 -38.31 -4.19
C TYR A 374 -19.99 -39.38 -3.10
N CYS A 375 -20.33 -38.95 -1.88
CA CYS A 375 -20.32 -39.80 -0.69
C CYS A 375 -21.74 -39.97 -0.11
N PRO A 376 -22.59 -40.83 -0.71
CA PRO A 376 -23.93 -41.10 -0.19
C PRO A 376 -23.89 -41.94 1.08
N GLY A 377 -25.00 -42.00 1.81
CA GLY A 377 -25.20 -42.99 2.88
C GLY A 377 -26.34 -42.65 3.82
N ILE A 378 -26.76 -43.62 4.63
CA ILE A 378 -27.89 -43.48 5.56
C ILE A 378 -27.62 -42.48 6.70
N PRO A 379 -28.64 -41.84 7.29
CA PRO A 379 -28.49 -41.05 8.52
C PRO A 379 -27.72 -41.81 9.61
N GLY A 380 -26.89 -41.12 10.39
CA GLY A 380 -26.06 -41.74 11.43
C GLY A 380 -24.78 -42.46 10.96
N ALA A 381 -24.58 -42.70 9.65
CA ALA A 381 -23.42 -43.45 9.12
C ALA A 381 -22.04 -42.72 9.19
N GLY A 382 -21.80 -41.84 10.18
CA GLY A 382 -20.50 -41.20 10.40
C GLY A 382 -20.02 -40.23 9.30
N LYS A 383 -20.88 -39.88 8.34
CA LYS A 383 -20.51 -39.13 7.11
C LYS A 383 -19.81 -37.77 7.39
N THR A 384 -20.26 -37.04 8.41
CA THR A 384 -19.66 -35.76 8.85
C THR A 384 -18.26 -35.96 9.45
N VAL A 385 -18.02 -37.09 10.11
CA VAL A 385 -16.69 -37.50 10.60
C VAL A 385 -15.79 -37.91 9.42
N LEU A 386 -16.32 -38.62 8.42
CA LEU A 386 -15.55 -38.90 7.19
C LEU A 386 -15.16 -37.61 6.44
N ALA A 387 -16.05 -36.61 6.40
CA ALA A 387 -15.75 -35.31 5.82
C ALA A 387 -14.62 -34.57 6.59
N SER A 388 -14.62 -34.61 7.93
CA SER A 388 -13.52 -34.01 8.70
C SER A 388 -12.19 -34.75 8.50
N ILE A 389 -12.22 -36.07 8.37
CA ILE A 389 -11.05 -36.90 8.05
C ILE A 389 -10.48 -36.56 6.67
N ALA A 390 -11.33 -36.35 5.67
CA ALA A 390 -10.92 -35.90 4.34
C ALA A 390 -10.23 -34.53 4.40
N ILE A 391 -10.82 -33.56 5.11
CA ILE A 391 -10.27 -32.20 5.26
C ILE A 391 -8.87 -32.23 5.88
N GLU A 392 -8.66 -32.98 6.96
CA GLU A 392 -7.34 -33.10 7.60
C GLU A 392 -6.32 -33.82 6.70
N HIS A 393 -6.72 -34.89 6.02
CA HIS A 393 -5.84 -35.57 5.06
C HIS A 393 -5.39 -34.65 3.89
N LEU A 394 -6.27 -33.75 3.44
CA LEU A 394 -5.95 -32.74 2.42
C LEU A 394 -5.03 -31.63 2.97
N ARG A 395 -5.18 -31.27 4.25
CA ARG A 395 -4.31 -30.31 4.94
C ARG A 395 -2.91 -30.87 5.16
N ASP A 396 -2.78 -32.13 5.57
CA ASP A 396 -1.51 -32.75 5.97
C ASP A 396 -0.60 -33.20 4.81
N GLN A 397 -0.94 -32.83 3.57
CA GLN A 397 -0.12 -33.21 2.41
C GLN A 397 1.32 -32.64 2.47
N PRO A 398 2.35 -33.43 2.12
CA PRO A 398 3.75 -33.02 2.23
C PRO A 398 4.10 -31.76 1.44
N LEU A 399 4.86 -30.86 2.07
CA LEU A 399 5.33 -29.57 1.51
C LEU A 399 6.08 -29.69 0.16
N ALA A 400 6.63 -30.86 -0.15
CA ALA A 400 7.26 -31.16 -1.45
C ALA A 400 6.27 -31.12 -2.63
N ARG A 401 4.96 -31.21 -2.37
CA ARG A 401 3.90 -30.93 -3.34
C ARG A 401 3.30 -29.55 -3.02
N ARG A 402 2.98 -28.76 -4.05
CA ARG A 402 2.46 -27.39 -3.93
C ARG A 402 1.14 -27.39 -3.15
N ARG A 403 1.20 -27.12 -1.83
CA ARG A 403 0.08 -27.22 -0.89
C ARG A 403 -1.09 -26.33 -1.32
N ARG A 404 -2.18 -26.97 -1.72
CA ARG A 404 -3.40 -26.33 -2.18
C ARG A 404 -4.23 -25.86 -0.99
N PRO A 405 -4.90 -24.70 -1.08
CA PRO A 405 -5.83 -24.29 -0.05
C PRO A 405 -7.03 -25.24 -0.01
N VAL A 406 -7.47 -25.58 1.20
CA VAL A 406 -8.63 -26.44 1.48
C VAL A 406 -9.74 -25.56 2.05
N ALA A 407 -10.90 -25.52 1.41
CA ALA A 407 -12.09 -24.89 1.95
C ALA A 407 -13.19 -25.94 2.18
N PHE A 408 -14.05 -25.69 3.15
CA PHE A 408 -15.11 -26.62 3.52
C PHE A 408 -16.37 -25.91 4.03
N ILE A 409 -17.49 -26.62 3.94
CA ILE A 409 -18.83 -26.15 4.27
C ILE A 409 -19.56 -27.26 5.03
N TYR A 410 -20.08 -26.95 6.22
CA TYR A 410 -21.00 -27.80 6.97
C TYR A 410 -22.42 -27.23 6.88
N CYS A 411 -23.24 -27.73 5.96
CA CYS A 411 -24.67 -27.42 5.92
C CYS A 411 -25.37 -27.97 7.18
N ASN A 412 -26.21 -27.17 7.82
CA ASN A 412 -26.97 -27.56 9.01
C ASN A 412 -28.39 -26.99 8.93
N SER A 413 -29.41 -27.86 9.01
CA SER A 413 -30.82 -27.44 8.94
C SER A 413 -31.27 -26.57 10.11
N GLN A 414 -30.53 -26.54 11.22
CA GLN A 414 -30.80 -25.67 12.37
C GLN A 414 -30.25 -24.25 12.22
N MET A 415 -29.41 -23.99 11.21
CA MET A 415 -28.73 -22.71 10.97
C MET A 415 -29.22 -22.04 9.67
N GLN A 416 -30.44 -22.30 9.22
CA GLN A 416 -30.92 -21.83 7.92
C GLN A 416 -30.99 -20.30 7.77
N GLU A 417 -31.13 -19.56 8.86
CA GLU A 417 -31.05 -18.09 8.87
C GLU A 417 -29.61 -17.55 8.76
N GLU A 418 -28.60 -18.36 9.15
CA GLU A 418 -27.16 -18.04 9.15
C GLU A 418 -26.41 -18.67 7.94
N GLN A 419 -27.13 -19.37 7.07
CA GLN A 419 -26.58 -20.09 5.91
C GLN A 419 -27.16 -19.56 4.59
N SER A 420 -27.19 -18.23 4.42
CA SER A 420 -27.46 -17.64 3.12
C SER A 420 -26.34 -17.94 2.11
N VAL A 421 -26.68 -17.91 0.82
CA VAL A 421 -25.71 -18.06 -0.28
C VAL A 421 -24.51 -17.11 -0.11
N ARG A 422 -24.74 -15.87 0.33
CA ARG A 422 -23.70 -14.87 0.52
C ARG A 422 -22.72 -15.30 1.61
N GLU A 423 -23.21 -15.73 2.77
CA GLU A 423 -22.36 -16.11 3.92
C GLU A 423 -21.50 -17.33 3.59
N LEU A 424 -22.06 -18.34 2.93
CA LEU A 424 -21.32 -19.52 2.50
C LEU A 424 -20.19 -19.18 1.51
N LEU A 425 -20.42 -18.23 0.60
CA LEU A 425 -19.40 -17.74 -0.34
C LEU A 425 -18.35 -16.84 0.35
N CYS A 426 -18.75 -15.93 1.24
CA CYS A 426 -17.82 -15.15 2.06
C CYS A 426 -16.92 -16.06 2.90
N MET A 427 -17.50 -17.07 3.54
CA MET A 427 -16.79 -18.04 4.38
C MET A 427 -15.84 -18.93 3.55
N ASN A 428 -16.19 -19.24 2.30
CA ASN A 428 -15.30 -19.92 1.36
C ASN A 428 -14.10 -19.03 0.99
N LEU A 429 -14.34 -17.76 0.58
CA LEU A 429 -13.29 -16.80 0.27
C LEU A 429 -12.36 -16.55 1.47
N HIS A 430 -12.94 -16.36 2.66
CA HIS A 430 -12.20 -16.16 3.91
C HIS A 430 -11.26 -17.35 4.20
N GLN A 431 -11.74 -18.59 4.08
CA GLN A 431 -10.90 -19.79 4.25
C GLN A 431 -9.76 -19.87 3.23
N LEU A 432 -9.98 -19.51 1.96
CA LEU A 432 -8.95 -19.51 0.94
C LEU A 432 -7.89 -18.41 1.17
N LEU A 433 -8.32 -17.23 1.62
CA LEU A 433 -7.44 -16.09 1.89
C LEU A 433 -6.65 -16.22 3.20
N SER A 434 -7.21 -16.85 4.24
CA SER A 434 -6.48 -17.10 5.50
C SER A 434 -5.27 -18.04 5.31
N GLN A 435 -5.34 -18.92 4.31
CA GLN A 435 -4.26 -19.82 3.86
C GLN A 435 -3.23 -19.14 2.91
N CYS A 436 -3.41 -17.86 2.61
CA CYS A 436 -2.45 -17.06 1.85
C CYS A 436 -1.51 -16.29 2.80
N ALA A 437 -0.23 -16.18 2.42
CA ALA A 437 0.75 -15.39 3.16
C ALA A 437 0.49 -13.88 3.06
N SER A 438 -0.11 -13.45 1.94
CA SER A 438 -0.60 -12.10 1.66
C SER A 438 -1.80 -12.19 0.71
N ILE A 439 -2.73 -11.24 0.78
CA ILE A 439 -3.87 -11.18 -0.16
C ILE A 439 -3.36 -10.93 -1.60
N PRO A 440 -3.78 -11.73 -2.60
CA PRO A 440 -3.48 -11.48 -4.02
C PRO A 440 -3.85 -10.08 -4.50
N VAL A 441 -2.98 -9.45 -5.30
CA VAL A 441 -3.22 -8.11 -5.85
C VAL A 441 -4.48 -8.07 -6.71
N SER A 442 -4.75 -9.14 -7.47
CA SER A 442 -5.99 -9.27 -8.25
C SER A 442 -7.26 -9.26 -7.38
N VAL A 443 -7.19 -9.89 -6.20
CA VAL A 443 -8.30 -9.94 -5.24
C VAL A 443 -8.47 -8.59 -4.55
N LYS A 444 -7.37 -7.90 -4.24
CA LYS A 444 -7.43 -6.52 -3.72
C LYS A 444 -8.19 -5.60 -4.68
N ALA A 445 -7.85 -5.59 -5.96
CA ALA A 445 -8.57 -4.79 -6.97
C ALA A 445 -10.07 -5.15 -7.07
N ILE A 446 -10.43 -6.43 -6.91
CA ILE A 446 -11.84 -6.87 -6.87
C ILE A 446 -12.54 -6.40 -5.59
N LEU A 447 -11.85 -6.29 -4.46
CA LEU A 447 -12.44 -5.87 -3.19
C LEU A 447 -12.25 -4.38 -2.87
N GLU A 448 -11.50 -3.64 -3.68
CA GLU A 448 -11.08 -2.25 -3.45
C GLU A 448 -12.27 -1.30 -3.19
N SER A 449 -13.34 -1.37 -3.98
CA SER A 449 -14.55 -0.57 -3.73
C SER A 449 -15.18 -0.88 -2.36
N SER A 450 -15.21 -2.15 -1.95
CA SER A 450 -15.70 -2.55 -0.63
C SER A 450 -14.80 -2.09 0.51
N MET A 451 -13.49 -2.02 0.30
CA MET A 451 -12.55 -1.46 1.28
C MET A 451 -12.68 0.06 1.42
N ILE A 452 -12.92 0.77 0.31
CA ILE A 452 -13.03 2.24 0.30
C ILE A 452 -14.37 2.71 0.88
N PHE A 453 -15.49 2.09 0.48
CA PHE A 453 -16.83 2.55 0.86
C PHE A 453 -17.43 1.81 2.06
N GLY A 454 -16.74 0.82 2.63
CA GLY A 454 -17.25 -0.02 3.72
C GLY A 454 -18.41 -0.94 3.33
N GLU A 455 -18.65 -1.11 2.02
CA GLU A 455 -19.78 -1.87 1.49
C GLU A 455 -19.50 -3.37 1.39
N GLN A 456 -20.47 -4.19 1.78
CA GLN A 456 -20.38 -5.65 1.70
C GLN A 456 -20.31 -6.15 0.24
N PRO A 457 -19.21 -6.80 -0.22
CA PRO A 457 -18.96 -7.12 -1.63
C PRO A 457 -20.06 -7.99 -2.23
N SER A 458 -20.50 -7.70 -3.46
CA SER A 458 -21.60 -8.44 -4.10
C SER A 458 -21.23 -9.90 -4.41
N ILE A 459 -22.22 -10.78 -4.50
CA ILE A 459 -22.02 -12.23 -4.79
C ILE A 459 -21.14 -12.46 -6.03
N SER A 460 -21.34 -11.67 -7.08
CA SER A 460 -20.51 -11.74 -8.29
C SER A 460 -19.03 -11.45 -8.02
N ARG A 461 -18.73 -10.38 -7.25
CA ARG A 461 -17.34 -10.02 -6.88
C ARG A 461 -16.71 -11.05 -5.93
N ILE A 462 -17.49 -11.67 -5.04
CA ILE A 462 -17.02 -12.76 -4.18
C ILE A 462 -16.62 -13.98 -5.04
N ILE A 463 -17.46 -14.39 -5.99
CA ILE A 463 -17.16 -15.51 -6.90
C ILE A 463 -15.92 -15.19 -7.76
N GLU A 464 -15.81 -13.97 -8.29
CA GLU A 464 -14.64 -13.54 -9.06
C GLU A 464 -13.35 -13.59 -8.22
N ALA A 465 -13.38 -13.06 -6.99
CA ALA A 465 -12.27 -13.12 -6.06
C ALA A 465 -11.83 -14.56 -5.77
N ILE A 466 -12.79 -15.46 -5.52
CA ILE A 466 -12.49 -16.90 -5.27
C ILE A 466 -11.83 -17.54 -6.50
N LEU A 467 -12.36 -17.30 -7.70
CA LEU A 467 -11.76 -17.79 -8.95
C LEU A 467 -10.31 -17.29 -9.13
N LYS A 468 -10.01 -16.02 -8.83
CA LYS A 468 -8.63 -15.50 -8.87
C LYS A 468 -7.71 -16.23 -7.89
N VAL A 469 -8.13 -16.41 -6.62
CA VAL A 469 -7.33 -17.15 -5.62
C VAL A 469 -7.04 -18.57 -6.11
N ILE A 470 -8.05 -19.28 -6.61
CA ILE A 470 -7.90 -20.66 -7.11
C ILE A 470 -6.92 -20.73 -8.28
N VAL A 471 -7.01 -19.81 -9.24
CA VAL A 471 -6.11 -19.76 -10.41
C VAL A 471 -4.66 -19.50 -9.97
N GLU A 472 -4.40 -18.49 -9.15
CA GLU A 472 -3.04 -18.16 -8.71
C GLU A 472 -2.40 -19.24 -7.82
N ARG A 473 -3.21 -19.88 -6.96
CA ARG A 473 -2.76 -21.00 -6.12
C ARG A 473 -2.55 -22.29 -6.92
N GLY A 474 -3.07 -22.38 -8.14
CA GLY A 474 -2.99 -23.57 -8.99
C GLY A 474 -3.97 -24.67 -8.58
N GLY A 475 -5.18 -24.29 -8.19
CA GLY A 475 -6.27 -25.16 -7.71
C GLY A 475 -6.52 -25.05 -6.20
N SER A 476 -7.67 -25.58 -5.76
CA SER A 476 -8.07 -25.74 -4.36
C SER A 476 -8.85 -27.05 -4.17
N TYR A 477 -9.18 -27.36 -2.91
CA TYR A 477 -10.15 -28.40 -2.54
C TYR A 477 -11.40 -27.77 -1.94
N LEU A 478 -12.58 -28.34 -2.22
CA LEU A 478 -13.85 -27.94 -1.61
C LEU A 478 -14.64 -29.16 -1.12
N VAL A 479 -14.83 -29.24 0.20
CA VAL A 479 -15.60 -30.31 0.86
C VAL A 479 -16.93 -29.75 1.36
N ILE A 480 -18.06 -30.29 0.90
CA ILE A 480 -19.40 -29.86 1.34
C ILE A 480 -20.09 -31.03 2.03
N ASP A 481 -20.24 -30.94 3.34
CA ASP A 481 -21.00 -31.90 4.13
C ASP A 481 -22.44 -31.42 4.35
N GLY A 482 -23.40 -32.36 4.31
CA GLY A 482 -24.79 -32.10 4.69
C GLY A 482 -25.62 -31.31 3.69
N LEU A 483 -25.27 -31.29 2.40
CA LEU A 483 -25.99 -30.54 1.36
C LEU A 483 -27.51 -30.86 1.29
N ASP A 484 -27.90 -32.05 1.75
CA ASP A 484 -29.27 -32.52 1.98
C ASP A 484 -30.05 -31.76 3.07
N GLN A 485 -29.35 -31.06 3.97
CA GLN A 485 -29.91 -30.27 5.08
C GLN A 485 -30.05 -28.77 4.76
N CYS A 486 -29.34 -28.29 3.73
CA CYS A 486 -29.52 -26.95 3.17
C CYS A 486 -30.85 -26.85 2.39
N SER A 487 -31.45 -25.65 2.36
CA SER A 487 -32.68 -25.38 1.59
C SER A 487 -32.50 -25.59 0.09
N SER A 488 -33.59 -25.76 -0.69
CA SER A 488 -33.51 -26.00 -2.14
C SER A 488 -32.71 -24.91 -2.87
N LEU A 489 -33.03 -23.64 -2.61
CA LEU A 489 -32.34 -22.50 -3.20
C LEU A 489 -30.83 -22.49 -2.88
N VAL A 490 -30.45 -22.72 -1.61
CA VAL A 490 -29.04 -22.76 -1.21
C VAL A 490 -28.33 -23.96 -1.85
N ARG A 491 -28.98 -25.13 -1.90
CA ARG A 491 -28.48 -26.35 -2.53
C ARG A 491 -28.21 -26.17 -4.02
N GLU A 492 -29.19 -25.69 -4.78
CA GLU A 492 -29.07 -25.41 -6.21
C GLU A 492 -27.97 -24.38 -6.49
N THR A 493 -27.88 -23.34 -5.66
CA THR A 493 -26.86 -22.30 -5.83
C THR A 493 -25.45 -22.80 -5.50
N LEU A 494 -25.27 -23.62 -4.46
CA LEU A 494 -23.99 -24.24 -4.13
C LEU A 494 -23.52 -25.22 -5.21
N LEU A 495 -24.44 -26.00 -5.80
CA LEU A 495 -24.14 -26.89 -6.92
C LEU A 495 -23.73 -26.09 -8.17
N THR A 496 -24.51 -25.05 -8.50
CA THR A 496 -24.19 -24.13 -9.62
C THR A 496 -22.83 -23.47 -9.42
N TYR A 497 -22.55 -22.99 -8.20
CA TYR A 497 -21.26 -22.42 -7.82
C TYR A 497 -20.12 -23.41 -8.00
N ALA A 498 -20.27 -24.66 -7.53
CA ALA A 498 -19.25 -25.69 -7.70
C ALA A 498 -18.98 -26.00 -9.19
N CYS A 499 -20.00 -25.99 -10.05
CA CYS A 499 -19.83 -26.10 -11.50
C CYS A 499 -19.11 -24.88 -12.11
N VAL A 500 -19.44 -23.66 -11.68
CA VAL A 500 -18.76 -22.43 -12.14
C VAL A 500 -17.26 -22.46 -11.80
N LEU A 501 -16.87 -22.97 -10.63
CA LEU A 501 -15.46 -23.12 -10.26
C LEU A 501 -14.74 -24.14 -11.15
N LYS A 502 -15.38 -25.28 -11.41
CA LYS A 502 -14.88 -26.35 -12.31
C LYS A 502 -14.63 -25.80 -13.72
N ASP A 503 -15.62 -25.14 -14.31
CA ASP A 503 -15.55 -24.59 -15.67
C ASP A 503 -14.62 -23.39 -15.81
N GLY A 504 -14.67 -22.46 -14.85
CA GLY A 504 -13.88 -21.24 -14.85
C GLY A 504 -12.38 -21.51 -14.80
N PHE A 505 -11.97 -22.50 -14.01
CA PHE A 505 -10.57 -22.95 -13.94
C PHE A 505 -10.11 -23.58 -15.26
N GLN A 506 -10.90 -24.49 -15.85
CA GLN A 506 -10.56 -25.14 -17.12
C GLN A 506 -10.47 -24.14 -18.29
N LYS A 507 -11.40 -23.17 -18.39
CA LYS A 507 -11.36 -22.11 -19.39
C LYS A 507 -10.10 -21.26 -19.23
N THR A 508 -9.74 -20.87 -18.00
CA THR A 508 -8.56 -20.03 -17.72
C THR A 508 -7.25 -20.76 -18.04
N GLN A 509 -7.14 -22.06 -17.76
CA GLN A 509 -5.97 -22.85 -18.18
C GLN A 509 -5.80 -22.90 -19.71
N ARG A 510 -6.89 -23.04 -20.48
CA ARG A 510 -6.82 -23.05 -21.96
C ARG A 510 -6.32 -21.73 -22.54
N TYR A 511 -6.71 -20.59 -21.96
CA TYR A 511 -6.19 -19.28 -22.37
C TYR A 511 -4.71 -19.09 -22.00
N ALA A 512 -4.28 -19.50 -20.80
CA ALA A 512 -2.87 -19.45 -20.40
C ALA A 512 -1.97 -20.30 -21.32
N PHE A 513 -2.46 -21.48 -21.75
CA PHE A 513 -1.78 -22.37 -22.70
C PHE A 513 -1.54 -21.76 -24.10
N GLN A 514 -2.31 -20.73 -24.49
CA GLN A 514 -2.14 -20.08 -25.80
C GLN A 514 -1.07 -18.98 -25.80
N GLN A 515 -0.60 -18.50 -24.65
CA GLN A 515 0.39 -17.42 -24.56
C GLN A 515 1.85 -17.88 -24.37
N THR A 516 2.11 -19.14 -24.02
CA THR A 516 3.48 -19.63 -23.74
C THR A 516 3.81 -20.92 -24.49
N ARG A 517 4.23 -20.77 -25.76
CA ARG A 517 4.98 -21.82 -26.48
C ARG A 517 6.47 -21.67 -26.17
N GLU A 518 6.96 -22.36 -25.13
CA GLU A 518 8.30 -22.98 -25.05
C GLU A 518 8.63 -23.42 -23.62
N THR A 519 8.86 -24.72 -23.42
CA THR A 519 9.13 -25.41 -22.12
C THR A 519 7.95 -25.30 -21.12
N TRP A 520 7.46 -26.35 -20.45
CA TRP A 520 8.11 -27.57 -19.97
C TRP A 520 7.22 -28.81 -20.18
N ASN A 521 7.83 -29.98 -20.39
CA ASN A 521 7.12 -31.27 -20.53
C ASN A 521 6.95 -31.97 -19.16
N ALA A 522 5.82 -32.67 -19.04
CA ALA A 522 5.43 -33.61 -17.98
C ALA A 522 5.14 -33.03 -16.57
N ALA A 523 4.20 -33.70 -15.88
CA ALA A 523 3.50 -33.27 -14.65
C ALA A 523 2.49 -32.11 -14.84
N TRP A 524 1.61 -31.93 -13.83
CA TRP A 524 0.54 -30.91 -13.73
C TRP A 524 -0.82 -31.17 -14.40
N LEU A 525 -1.31 -32.43 -14.34
CA LEU A 525 -2.75 -32.68 -14.18
C LEU A 525 -3.06 -32.76 -12.68
N ALA A 526 -3.40 -31.61 -12.09
CA ALA A 526 -3.87 -31.55 -10.72
C ALA A 526 -5.20 -30.80 -10.73
N ILE A 527 -6.26 -31.55 -10.57
CA ILE A 527 -7.62 -31.14 -10.91
C ILE A 527 -8.34 -30.58 -9.67
N TYR A 528 -9.34 -29.73 -9.89
CA TYR A 528 -10.25 -29.26 -8.83
C TYR A 528 -11.01 -30.45 -8.27
N ARG A 529 -11.09 -30.60 -6.95
CA ARG A 529 -11.60 -31.83 -6.32
C ARG A 529 -12.68 -31.49 -5.30
N LEU A 530 -13.92 -31.73 -5.71
CA LEU A 530 -15.15 -31.43 -4.96
C LEU A 530 -15.69 -32.69 -4.28
N CYS A 531 -16.07 -32.62 -3.00
CA CYS A 531 -16.83 -33.70 -2.34
C CYS A 531 -18.26 -33.23 -2.02
N VAL A 532 -19.27 -33.93 -2.56
CA VAL A 532 -20.71 -33.64 -2.38
C VAL A 532 -21.45 -34.90 -1.88
N LYS A 533 -22.62 -34.73 -1.27
CA LYS A 533 -23.34 -35.76 -0.52
C LYS A 533 -24.86 -35.48 -0.56
N TYR A 534 -25.68 -36.49 -0.84
CA TYR A 534 -27.13 -36.35 -1.03
C TYR A 534 -27.91 -37.65 -0.72
N VAL A 535 -29.22 -37.49 -0.48
CA VAL A 535 -30.32 -38.46 -0.25
C VAL A 535 -31.61 -37.65 -0.54
N ARG A 536 -32.65 -38.03 -1.28
CA ARG A 536 -33.02 -39.13 -2.22
C ARG A 536 -34.05 -38.52 -3.21
N ASP A 537 -34.41 -39.07 -4.38
CA ASP A 537 -34.24 -40.45 -4.90
C ASP A 537 -33.95 -40.52 -6.42
N ASP A 538 -34.49 -39.60 -7.24
CA ASP A 538 -34.65 -39.78 -8.69
C ASP A 538 -33.35 -39.97 -9.50
N ALA A 539 -33.31 -41.05 -10.30
CA ALA A 539 -32.13 -41.53 -10.99
C ALA A 539 -31.82 -40.83 -12.35
N ASP A 540 -32.66 -39.90 -12.79
CA ASP A 540 -32.66 -39.42 -14.18
C ASP A 540 -31.93 -38.07 -14.42
N LEU A 541 -31.45 -37.40 -13.38
CA LEU A 541 -30.78 -36.09 -13.49
C LEU A 541 -29.26 -36.13 -13.75
N TRP A 542 -28.63 -37.31 -13.77
CA TRP A 542 -27.16 -37.48 -13.85
C TRP A 542 -26.64 -38.21 -15.08
N LYS A 543 -27.46 -38.40 -16.13
CA LYS A 543 -27.02 -39.07 -17.37
C LYS A 543 -26.32 -38.16 -18.38
N GLU A 544 -26.47 -36.83 -18.29
CA GLU A 544 -25.83 -35.87 -19.22
C GLU A 544 -25.40 -34.55 -18.52
N VAL A 545 -24.36 -34.60 -17.66
CA VAL A 545 -23.68 -33.42 -17.09
C VAL A 545 -22.15 -33.59 -17.07
#